data_AF-A0A9P6KWQ6-F1
#
_entry.id   AF-A0A9P6KWQ6-F1
#
_cell.length_a   1.000
_cell.length_b   1.000
_cell.length_c   1.000
_cell.angle_alpha   90.00
_cell.angle_beta   90.00
_cell.angle_gamma   90.00
#
_symmetry.space_group_name_H-M   'P 1'
#
loop_
_entity.id
_entity.type
_entity.pdbx_description
1 polymer ?
#
loop_
_entity_poly.entity_id
_entity_poly.type
_entity_poly.pdbx_seq_one_letter_code
_entity_poly.pdbx_strand_id
1 'polypeptide(L)'
;MSRHPQLLQPNHEQHVLEIRQLSLRDRQSLNTDPAVKLFDGGEYIMHLPRKLFLAATTNPLLIDDRSEILLPPNTGREAILSIGFHLLALTTSPRPFKLRSKNNLEEDLRILEAARLLHLEPYVAHIHNWYWWKLRNRPIDAADVHIVLKVALNSQDPFVRLVGEKIAAIIRDGTADGVEKLNEYVAGQPYLNSIVAREDKRYYATMENQAHKAKRIARQGARTESKVQLDQALVEDDGHLSGPVERRLRDASAEQIKSAQKDSARWEERRKEEAELGRSLQKKMRLGKKVAVLTRAEARHYERTKGKRCPYKISG
;
A
#
# COMPACT_ATOMS: atom_id res chain seq x y z
N MET A 1 11.56 34.64 -30.16
CA MET A 1 12.57 33.70 -29.63
C MET A 1 12.22 33.37 -28.19
N SER A 2 11.39 32.35 -28.00
CA SER A 2 10.89 31.94 -26.69
C SER A 2 11.90 31.02 -26.01
N ARG A 3 12.50 31.48 -24.91
CA ARG A 3 13.32 30.62 -24.04
C ARG A 3 12.36 29.87 -23.10
N HIS A 4 12.18 28.58 -23.36
CA HIS A 4 11.54 27.68 -22.41
C HIS A 4 12.37 27.62 -21.12
N PRO A 5 11.75 27.71 -19.93
CA PRO A 5 12.46 27.52 -18.67
C PRO A 5 12.86 26.05 -18.54
N GLN A 6 14.16 25.81 -18.35
CA GLN A 6 14.67 24.50 -18.00
C GLN A 6 14.10 24.10 -16.63
N LEU A 7 13.24 23.08 -16.63
CA LEU A 7 12.81 22.39 -15.42
C LEU A 7 14.05 21.72 -14.79
N LEU A 8 14.56 22.31 -13.71
CA LEU A 8 15.53 21.68 -12.82
C LEU A 8 14.93 20.37 -12.31
N GLN A 9 15.52 19.25 -12.71
CA GLN A 9 15.15 17.93 -12.19
C GLN A 9 15.67 17.80 -10.75
N PRO A 10 14.83 17.54 -9.74
CA PRO A 10 15.31 17.23 -8.40
C PRO A 10 15.55 15.71 -8.32
N ASN A 11 16.73 15.25 -8.74
CA ASN A 11 17.18 13.86 -8.56
C ASN A 11 18.34 13.78 -7.56
N HIS A 12 18.15 14.37 -6.38
CA HIS A 12 18.87 13.96 -5.19
C HIS A 12 17.88 13.22 -4.30
N GLU A 13 17.87 11.89 -4.35
CA GLU A 13 17.27 11.06 -3.32
C GLU A 13 17.98 11.38 -2.00
N GLN A 14 17.52 12.42 -1.30
CA GLN A 14 17.93 12.65 0.07
C GLN A 14 17.43 11.45 0.87
N HIS A 15 18.38 10.61 1.30
CA HIS A 15 18.13 9.65 2.34
C HIS A 15 17.70 10.42 3.60
N VAL A 16 16.39 10.52 3.82
CA VAL A 16 15.82 11.07 5.06
C VAL A 16 16.37 10.21 6.20
N LEU A 17 17.33 10.78 6.94
CA LEU A 17 17.93 10.15 8.09
C LEU A 17 16.89 10.12 9.20
N GLU A 18 16.38 8.94 9.53
CA GLU A 18 15.44 8.81 10.63
C GLU A 18 16.14 9.19 11.94
N ILE A 19 15.75 10.32 12.55
CA ILE A 19 16.40 10.89 13.76
C ILE A 19 16.46 9.85 14.88
N ARG A 20 15.47 8.96 14.97
CA ARG A 20 15.41 7.87 15.97
C ARG A 20 16.55 6.86 15.86
N GLN A 21 17.24 6.79 14.72
CA GLN A 21 18.36 5.88 14.48
C GLN A 21 19.72 6.53 14.80
N LEU A 22 19.75 7.84 15.04
CA LEU A 22 20.98 8.58 15.33
C LEU A 22 21.45 8.36 16.77
N SER A 23 22.76 8.47 16.98
CA SER A 23 23.33 8.48 18.32
C SER A 23 22.83 9.71 19.11
N LEU A 24 22.88 9.67 20.45
CA LEU A 24 22.48 10.83 21.25
C LEU A 24 23.27 12.08 20.88
N ARG A 25 24.58 11.95 20.67
CA ARG A 25 25.46 13.06 20.28
C ARG A 25 25.04 13.68 18.94
N ASP A 26 24.72 12.85 17.95
CA ASP A 26 24.28 13.33 16.65
C ASP A 26 22.92 14.02 16.75
N ARG A 27 21.98 13.47 17.54
CA ARG A 27 20.67 14.09 17.78
C ARG A 27 20.82 15.45 18.48
N GLN A 28 21.73 15.58 19.44
CA GLN A 28 22.03 16.86 20.10
C GLN A 28 22.60 17.90 19.12
N SER A 29 23.43 17.46 18.17
CA SER A 29 24.01 18.36 17.15
C SER A 29 22.97 18.98 16.21
N LEU A 30 21.79 18.38 16.09
CA LEU A 30 20.68 18.94 15.31
C LEU A 30 20.06 20.19 15.95
N ASN A 31 20.36 20.46 17.23
CA ASN A 31 19.76 21.55 18.00
C ASN A 31 20.53 22.88 17.92
N THR A 32 21.66 22.95 17.20
CA THR A 32 22.61 24.08 17.27
C THR A 32 22.52 25.06 16.09
N ASP A 33 21.49 24.99 15.25
CA ASP A 33 21.36 25.80 14.01
C ASP A 33 20.31 26.91 14.15
N PRO A 34 20.30 27.92 13.23
CA PRO A 34 19.24 28.91 13.15
C PRO A 34 17.86 28.25 13.11
N ALA A 35 16.90 28.85 13.81
CA ALA A 35 15.56 28.28 13.90
C ALA A 35 14.71 28.67 12.69
N VAL A 36 13.92 27.72 12.20
CA VAL A 36 12.83 27.93 11.25
C VAL A 36 11.56 28.23 12.06
N LYS A 37 10.81 29.25 11.65
CA LYS A 37 9.54 29.62 12.29
C LYS A 37 8.38 28.91 11.61
N LEU A 38 7.45 28.39 12.39
CA LEU A 38 6.24 27.73 11.91
C LEU A 38 5.04 28.64 12.16
N PHE A 39 4.22 28.85 11.12
CA PHE A 39 3.00 29.65 11.18
C PHE A 39 1.78 28.82 10.74
N ASP A 40 0.62 29.03 11.37
CA ASP A 40 -0.69 28.47 11.00
C ASP A 40 -1.60 29.63 10.61
N GLY A 41 -1.94 29.76 9.33
CA GLY A 41 -2.76 30.88 8.85
C GLY A 41 -2.15 32.27 9.10
N GLY A 42 -0.82 32.36 9.19
CA GLY A 42 -0.10 33.60 9.51
C GLY A 42 0.11 33.85 11.00
N GLU A 43 -0.47 33.04 11.89
CA GLU A 43 -0.20 33.10 13.33
C GLU A 43 1.07 32.33 13.68
N TYR A 44 1.97 32.94 14.43
CA TYR A 44 3.18 32.26 14.91
C TYR A 44 2.85 31.17 15.93
N ILE A 45 3.36 29.96 15.68
CA ILE A 45 3.13 28.79 16.52
C ILE A 45 4.37 28.48 17.37
N MET A 46 5.48 28.20 16.70
CA MET A 46 6.75 27.84 17.34
C MET A 46 7.93 28.00 16.39
N HIS A 47 9.14 27.76 16.88
CA HIS A 47 10.33 27.63 16.07
C HIS A 47 11.00 26.27 16.31
N LEU A 48 11.68 25.75 15.28
CA LEU A 48 12.46 24.51 15.34
C LEU A 48 13.85 24.75 14.75
N PRO A 49 14.93 24.17 15.32
CA PRO A 49 16.24 24.21 14.67
C PRO A 49 16.17 23.71 13.23
N ARG A 50 16.74 24.46 12.28
CA ARG A 50 16.63 24.14 10.84
C ARG A 50 17.16 22.74 10.52
N LYS A 51 18.32 22.37 11.06
CA LYS A 51 18.88 21.01 10.93
C LYS A 51 17.96 19.93 11.44
N LEU A 52 17.30 20.16 12.58
CA LEU A 52 16.35 19.22 13.14
C LEU A 52 15.15 19.02 12.21
N PHE A 53 14.59 20.12 11.70
CA PHE A 53 13.46 20.03 10.76
C PHE A 53 13.88 19.32 9.45
N LEU A 54 15.00 19.72 8.85
CA LEU A 54 15.51 19.12 7.62
C LEU A 54 15.88 17.64 7.76
N ALA A 55 16.36 17.21 8.94
CA ALA A 55 16.60 15.80 9.22
C ALA A 55 15.29 15.00 9.34
N ALA A 56 14.19 15.66 9.73
CA ALA A 56 12.91 15.00 9.96
C ALA A 56 12.02 14.97 8.71
N THR A 57 11.98 16.06 7.95
CA THR A 57 11.04 16.23 6.83
C THR A 57 11.48 15.46 5.59
N THR A 58 10.50 14.97 4.83
CA THR A 58 10.72 14.42 3.49
C THR A 58 10.67 15.50 2.39
N ASN A 59 10.32 16.75 2.73
CA ASN A 59 10.21 17.87 1.80
C ASN A 59 10.97 19.11 2.31
N PRO A 60 12.27 19.28 1.96
CA PRO A 60 13.06 20.42 2.41
C PRO A 60 12.60 21.76 1.82
N LEU A 61 11.80 21.74 0.74
CA LEU A 61 11.31 22.95 0.06
C LEU A 61 10.18 23.66 0.81
N LEU A 62 9.73 23.11 1.94
CA LEU A 62 8.75 23.76 2.82
C LEU A 62 9.29 25.02 3.51
N ILE A 63 10.61 25.13 3.66
CA ILE A 63 11.25 26.29 4.26
C ILE A 63 11.43 27.34 3.17
N ASP A 64 10.84 28.51 3.35
CA ASP A 64 10.99 29.63 2.43
C ASP A 64 12.34 30.38 2.60
N ASP A 65 12.55 31.41 1.78
CA ASP A 65 13.76 32.24 1.82
C ASP A 65 13.92 33.02 3.15
N ARG A 66 12.84 33.16 3.93
CA ARG A 66 12.83 33.84 5.23
C ARG A 66 13.03 32.88 6.40
N SER A 67 13.28 31.59 6.13
CA SER A 67 13.32 30.54 7.14
C SER A 67 11.99 30.39 7.87
N GLU A 68 10.89 30.47 7.14
CA GLU A 68 9.52 30.32 7.62
C GLU A 68 8.85 29.14 6.92
N ILE A 69 7.96 28.46 7.64
CA ILE A 69 7.05 27.44 7.13
C ILE A 69 5.64 27.97 7.35
N LEU A 70 4.92 28.18 6.25
CA LEU A 70 3.56 28.71 6.25
C LEU A 70 2.56 27.59 6.03
N LEU A 71 1.81 27.22 7.07
CA LEU A 71 0.75 26.22 7.00
C LEU A 71 -0.60 26.88 6.69
N PRO A 72 -1.52 26.17 6.00
CA PRO A 72 -2.90 26.62 5.83
C PRO A 72 -3.57 26.90 7.18
N PRO A 73 -4.50 27.87 7.26
CA PRO A 73 -5.20 28.18 8.49
C PRO A 73 -5.98 26.98 9.03
N ASN A 74 -6.11 26.90 10.35
CA ASN A 74 -6.82 25.83 11.06
C ASN A 74 -6.17 24.44 10.89
N THR A 75 -4.86 24.39 10.63
CA THR A 75 -4.12 23.10 10.63
C THR A 75 -4.14 22.45 12.02
N GLY A 76 -4.19 23.27 13.07
CA GLY A 76 -4.31 22.82 14.45
C GLY A 76 -3.02 23.09 15.21
N ARG A 77 -2.96 24.29 15.80
CA ARG A 77 -1.86 24.76 16.67
C ARG A 77 -1.33 23.69 17.62
N GLU A 78 -2.21 23.04 18.37
CA GLU A 78 -1.83 22.00 19.35
C GLU A 78 -1.19 20.76 18.70
N ALA A 79 -1.65 20.37 17.51
CA ALA A 79 -1.07 19.26 16.76
C ALA A 79 0.36 19.58 16.29
N ILE A 80 0.56 20.80 15.76
CA ILE A 80 1.88 21.31 15.34
C ILE A 80 2.83 21.36 16.54
N LEU A 81 2.39 21.94 17.66
CA LEU A 81 3.17 21.99 18.91
C LEU A 81 3.52 20.58 19.40
N SER A 82 2.58 19.64 19.37
CA SER A 82 2.81 18.27 19.82
C SER A 82 3.89 17.57 18.98
N ILE A 83 3.92 17.79 17.66
CA ILE A 83 4.96 17.24 16.78
C ILE A 83 6.29 17.95 17.03
N GLY A 84 6.31 19.28 17.09
CA GLY A 84 7.53 20.04 17.27
C GLY A 84 8.21 19.77 18.61
N PHE A 85 7.45 19.76 19.71
CA PHE A 85 8.00 19.38 21.02
C PHE A 85 8.48 17.94 21.06
N HIS A 86 7.83 17.02 20.33
CA HIS A 86 8.34 15.66 20.20
C HIS A 86 9.70 15.61 19.50
N LEU A 87 9.87 16.33 18.39
CA LEU A 87 11.16 16.42 17.69
C LEU A 87 12.25 17.02 18.59
N LEU A 88 11.94 18.10 19.33
CA LEU A 88 12.87 18.69 20.29
C LEU A 88 13.23 17.71 21.41
N ALA A 89 12.26 16.96 21.94
CA ALA A 89 12.52 15.96 22.97
C ALA A 89 13.36 14.77 22.45
N LEU A 90 13.31 14.47 21.14
CA LEU A 90 14.22 13.50 20.53
C LEU A 90 15.68 13.98 20.54
N THR A 91 15.98 15.28 20.63
CA THR A 91 17.38 15.74 20.68
C THR A 91 18.01 15.61 22.05
N THR A 92 17.20 15.63 23.10
CA THR A 92 17.66 15.62 24.50
C THR A 92 17.48 14.27 25.20
N SER A 93 16.51 13.45 24.77
CA SER A 93 16.21 12.18 25.42
C SER A 93 17.30 11.12 25.19
N PRO A 94 17.80 10.42 26.23
CA PRO A 94 18.80 9.35 26.08
C PRO A 94 18.36 8.24 25.14
N ARG A 95 17.06 7.93 25.11
CA ARG A 95 16.49 6.89 24.24
C ARG A 95 15.47 7.50 23.28
N PRO A 96 15.51 7.16 21.99
CA PRO A 96 14.49 7.58 21.05
C PRO A 96 13.14 6.95 21.43
N PHE A 97 12.06 7.69 21.21
CA PHE A 97 10.70 7.23 21.50
C PHE A 97 9.75 7.66 20.39
N LYS A 98 8.53 7.13 20.40
CA LYS A 98 7.47 7.51 19.45
C LYS A 98 6.59 8.59 20.04
N LEU A 99 6.07 9.49 19.21
CA LEU A 99 5.03 10.44 19.62
C LEU A 99 3.87 9.67 20.27
N ARG A 100 3.41 10.07 21.45
CA ARG A 100 2.28 9.38 22.09
C ARG A 100 0.98 9.82 21.42
N SER A 101 0.09 8.87 21.14
CA SER A 101 -1.30 9.18 20.79
C SER A 101 -1.97 9.85 21.98
N LYS A 102 -2.87 10.78 21.69
CA LYS A 102 -3.72 11.46 22.67
C LYS A 102 -4.88 10.60 23.14
N ASN A 103 -5.10 9.45 22.50
CA ASN A 103 -6.27 8.59 22.67
C ASN A 103 -7.60 9.31 22.39
N ASN A 104 -7.55 10.39 21.61
CA ASN A 104 -8.69 11.16 21.14
C ASN A 104 -8.62 11.19 19.61
N LEU A 105 -9.68 10.72 18.94
CA LEU A 105 -9.70 10.59 17.48
C LEU A 105 -9.47 11.95 16.80
N GLU A 106 -10.17 12.99 17.24
CA GLU A 106 -10.08 14.31 16.62
C GLU A 106 -8.66 14.90 16.76
N GLU A 107 -8.09 14.86 17.97
CA GLU A 107 -6.74 15.38 18.23
C GLU A 107 -5.67 14.60 17.46
N ASP A 108 -5.76 13.27 17.45
CA ASP A 108 -4.79 12.44 16.75
C ASP A 108 -4.90 12.57 15.23
N LEU A 109 -6.11 12.71 14.67
CA LEU A 109 -6.27 12.99 13.24
C LEU A 109 -5.67 14.36 12.88
N ARG A 110 -5.82 15.39 13.73
CA ARG A 110 -5.14 16.67 13.53
C ARG A 110 -3.62 16.55 13.57
N ILE A 111 -3.08 15.69 14.45
CA ILE A 111 -1.65 15.34 14.46
C ILE A 111 -1.24 14.69 13.14
N LEU A 112 -2.03 13.77 12.60
CA LEU A 112 -1.74 13.16 11.30
C LEU A 112 -1.77 14.17 10.15
N GLU A 113 -2.72 15.10 10.18
CA GLU A 113 -2.85 16.14 9.16
C GLU A 113 -1.68 17.14 9.21
N ALA A 114 -1.37 17.67 10.40
CA ALA A 114 -0.23 18.56 10.60
C ALA A 114 1.08 17.88 10.19
N ALA A 115 1.25 16.59 10.51
CA ALA A 115 2.42 15.83 10.08
C ALA A 115 2.48 15.67 8.56
N ARG A 116 1.35 15.48 7.86
CA ARG A 116 1.31 15.39 6.39
C ARG A 116 1.70 16.71 5.74
N LEU A 117 1.19 17.83 6.24
CA LEU A 117 1.55 19.16 5.74
C LEU A 117 3.02 19.50 5.98
N LEU A 118 3.59 19.03 7.09
CA LEU A 118 5.01 19.19 7.40
C LEU A 118 5.91 18.10 6.77
N HIS A 119 5.33 17.13 6.07
CA HIS A 119 6.03 15.99 5.48
C HIS A 119 6.82 15.15 6.52
N LEU A 120 6.21 14.93 7.68
CA LEU A 120 6.73 14.25 8.88
C LEU A 120 5.99 12.92 9.19
N GLU A 121 5.34 12.32 8.21
CA GLU A 121 4.54 11.09 8.34
C GLU A 121 5.29 9.92 9.04
N PRO A 122 6.60 9.69 8.82
CA PRO A 122 7.33 8.62 9.52
C PRO A 122 7.29 8.72 11.07
N TYR A 123 7.10 9.92 11.61
CA TYR A 123 7.04 10.15 13.07
C TYR A 123 5.66 9.86 13.66
N VAL A 124 4.61 9.85 12.83
CA VAL A 124 3.22 9.64 13.26
C VAL A 124 2.59 8.36 12.68
N ALA A 125 3.34 7.60 11.89
CA ALA A 125 2.86 6.38 11.21
C ALA A 125 2.22 5.35 12.16
N HIS A 126 2.67 5.24 13.41
CA HIS A 126 2.05 4.32 14.38
C HIS A 126 0.67 4.80 14.84
N ILE A 127 0.43 6.11 14.94
CA ILE A 127 -0.89 6.69 15.23
C ILE A 127 -1.82 6.38 14.06
N HIS A 128 -1.35 6.65 12.83
CA HIS A 128 -2.10 6.33 11.61
C HIS A 128 -2.49 4.86 11.56
N ASN A 129 -1.54 3.95 11.75
CA ASN A 129 -1.79 2.52 11.67
C ASN A 129 -2.78 2.03 12.75
N TRP A 130 -2.73 2.62 13.95
CA TRP A 130 -3.66 2.29 15.02
C TRP A 130 -5.10 2.69 14.65
N TYR A 131 -5.32 3.93 14.22
CA TYR A 131 -6.65 4.39 13.82
C TYR A 131 -7.14 3.72 12.55
N TRP A 132 -6.25 3.48 11.58
CA TRP A 132 -6.59 2.75 10.37
C TRP A 132 -7.13 1.35 10.71
N TRP A 133 -6.42 0.64 11.59
CA TRP A 133 -6.89 -0.67 12.08
C TRP A 133 -8.20 -0.55 12.86
N LYS A 134 -8.33 0.44 13.76
CA LYS A 134 -9.52 0.65 14.58
C LYS A 134 -10.76 0.90 13.71
N LEU A 135 -10.69 1.89 12.82
CA LEU A 135 -11.80 2.30 11.95
C LEU A 135 -12.14 1.23 10.91
N ARG A 136 -11.14 0.49 10.41
CA ARG A 136 -11.38 -0.61 9.45
C ARG A 136 -12.13 -1.76 10.11
N ASN A 137 -11.71 -2.19 11.28
CA ASN A 137 -12.15 -3.46 11.88
C ASN A 137 -13.31 -3.33 12.89
N ARG A 138 -13.63 -2.12 13.37
CA ARG A 138 -14.78 -1.91 14.27
C ARG A 138 -15.98 -1.33 13.52
N PRO A 139 -17.22 -1.55 13.98
CA PRO A 139 -18.37 -0.78 13.47
C PRO A 139 -18.06 0.71 13.54
N ILE A 140 -18.42 1.44 12.48
CA ILE A 140 -18.21 2.89 12.45
C ILE A 140 -19.44 3.57 13.05
N ASP A 141 -19.22 4.49 13.98
CA ASP A 141 -20.30 5.29 14.55
C ASP A 141 -20.39 6.66 13.84
N ALA A 142 -21.53 7.34 14.02
CA ALA A 142 -21.76 8.64 13.37
C ALA A 142 -20.79 9.73 13.88
N ALA A 143 -20.32 9.61 15.12
CA ALA A 143 -19.38 10.55 15.72
C ALA A 143 -18.01 10.48 15.04
N ASP A 144 -17.48 9.27 14.82
CA ASP A 144 -16.24 9.00 14.11
C ASP A 144 -16.30 9.52 12.67
N VAL A 145 -17.43 9.30 11.96
CA VAL A 145 -17.67 9.84 10.61
C VAL A 145 -17.58 11.36 10.63
N HIS A 146 -18.29 12.02 11.55
CA HIS A 146 -18.32 13.47 11.63
C HIS A 146 -16.92 14.03 11.96
N ILE A 147 -16.18 13.41 12.88
CA ILE A 147 -14.83 13.82 13.23
C ILE A 147 -13.88 13.68 12.02
N VAL A 148 -13.93 12.56 11.30
CA VAL A 148 -13.09 12.34 10.11
C VAL A 148 -13.36 13.40 9.04
N LEU A 149 -14.64 13.69 8.75
CA LEU A 149 -15.03 14.69 7.76
C LEU A 149 -14.67 16.11 8.20
N LYS A 150 -14.76 16.41 9.49
CA LYS A 150 -14.42 17.72 10.05
C LYS A 150 -12.91 18.01 9.99
N VAL A 151 -12.08 16.99 10.22
CA VAL A 151 -10.61 17.16 10.30
C VAL A 151 -9.94 17.06 8.92
N ALA A 152 -10.50 16.29 7.99
CA ALA A 152 -9.87 16.09 6.69
C ALA A 152 -9.84 17.38 5.86
N LEU A 153 -8.66 17.72 5.33
CA LEU A 153 -8.50 18.89 4.44
C LEU A 153 -9.04 18.65 3.04
N ASN A 154 -9.12 17.40 2.59
CA ASN A 154 -9.57 17.06 1.24
C ASN A 154 -10.15 15.65 1.15
N SER A 155 -10.81 15.37 0.02
CA SER A 155 -11.44 14.08 -0.28
C SER A 155 -10.47 12.93 -0.57
N GLN A 156 -9.17 13.21 -0.68
CA GLN A 156 -8.12 12.20 -0.86
C GLN A 156 -7.57 11.69 0.47
N ASP A 157 -8.01 12.25 1.60
CA ASP A 157 -7.61 11.75 2.91
C ASP A 157 -7.95 10.24 3.04
N PRO A 158 -6.99 9.40 3.45
CA PRO A 158 -7.19 7.96 3.53
C PRO A 158 -8.33 7.57 4.49
N PHE A 159 -8.52 8.30 5.59
CA PHE A 159 -9.62 8.03 6.52
C PHE A 159 -10.96 8.38 5.92
N VAL A 160 -11.09 9.50 5.20
CA VAL A 160 -12.34 9.86 4.50
C VAL A 160 -12.72 8.76 3.51
N ARG A 161 -11.74 8.24 2.76
CA ARG A 161 -11.97 7.11 1.85
C ARG A 161 -12.41 5.84 2.58
N LEU A 162 -11.72 5.48 3.67
CA LEU A 162 -12.06 4.31 4.48
C LEU A 162 -13.49 4.40 5.04
N VAL A 163 -13.87 5.58 5.54
CA VAL A 163 -15.22 5.85 6.04
C VAL A 163 -16.25 5.73 4.92
N GLY A 164 -15.99 6.34 3.76
CA GLY A 164 -16.88 6.25 2.60
C GLY A 164 -17.04 4.82 2.07
N GLU A 165 -15.97 4.03 2.02
CA GLU A 165 -16.00 2.60 1.67
C GLU A 165 -16.91 1.81 2.61
N LYS A 166 -16.85 2.10 3.92
CA LYS A 166 -17.70 1.42 4.92
C LYS A 166 -19.16 1.85 4.84
N ILE A 167 -19.43 3.14 4.66
CA ILE A 167 -20.78 3.65 4.51
C ILE A 167 -21.43 3.09 3.24
N ALA A 168 -20.70 3.03 2.13
CA ALA A 168 -21.17 2.39 0.90
C ALA A 168 -21.55 0.92 1.13
N ALA A 169 -20.71 0.17 1.86
CA ALA A 169 -21.04 -1.21 2.22
C ALA A 169 -22.30 -1.31 3.09
N ILE A 170 -22.46 -0.45 4.10
CA ILE A 170 -23.65 -0.45 4.98
C ILE A 170 -24.93 -0.15 4.20
N ILE A 171 -24.89 0.85 3.31
CA ILE A 171 -26.05 1.23 2.46
C ILE A 171 -26.42 0.07 1.53
N ARG A 172 -25.41 -0.49 0.85
CA ARG A 172 -25.59 -1.58 -0.11
C ARG A 172 -26.09 -2.87 0.53
N ASP A 173 -25.55 -3.24 1.69
CA ASP A 173 -25.87 -4.49 2.35
C ASP A 173 -27.13 -4.36 3.24
N GLY A 174 -27.65 -3.14 3.44
CA GLY A 174 -28.86 -2.87 4.22
C GLY A 174 -28.72 -3.20 5.71
N THR A 175 -27.50 -3.22 6.24
CA THR A 175 -27.19 -3.80 7.56
C THR A 175 -27.48 -2.88 8.75
N ALA A 176 -27.81 -1.61 8.52
CA ALA A 176 -28.02 -0.63 9.58
C ALA A 176 -29.49 -0.22 9.68
N ASP A 177 -29.99 -0.07 10.90
CA ASP A 177 -31.30 0.53 11.14
C ASP A 177 -31.29 2.00 10.68
N GLY A 178 -32.24 2.38 9.83
CA GLY A 178 -32.34 3.75 9.33
C GLY A 178 -31.40 4.10 8.16
N VAL A 179 -31.19 3.17 7.22
CA VAL A 179 -30.45 3.42 5.96
C VAL A 179 -30.92 4.71 5.25
N GLU A 180 -32.21 5.04 5.30
CA GLU A 180 -32.76 6.28 4.73
C GLU A 180 -32.13 7.54 5.34
N LYS A 181 -32.01 7.61 6.67
CA LYS A 181 -31.36 8.74 7.36
C LYS A 181 -29.87 8.83 7.03
N LEU A 182 -29.21 7.68 6.86
CA LEU A 182 -27.82 7.64 6.44
C LEU A 182 -27.66 8.12 5.00
N ASN A 183 -28.57 7.75 4.09
CA ASN A 183 -28.61 8.27 2.72
C ASN A 183 -28.84 9.77 2.67
N GLU A 184 -29.77 10.31 3.48
CA GLU A 184 -29.99 11.75 3.62
C GLU A 184 -28.73 12.46 4.14
N TYR A 185 -28.08 11.90 5.15
CA TYR A 185 -26.83 12.43 5.68
C TYR A 185 -25.71 12.45 4.63
N VAL A 186 -25.53 11.36 3.88
CA VAL A 186 -24.55 11.26 2.79
C VAL A 186 -24.87 12.26 1.69
N ALA A 187 -26.15 12.42 1.32
CA ALA A 187 -26.58 13.39 0.32
C ALA A 187 -26.29 14.83 0.73
N GLY A 188 -26.41 15.14 2.04
CA GLY A 188 -26.03 16.43 2.62
C GLY A 188 -24.52 16.71 2.66
N GLN A 189 -23.68 15.71 2.36
CA GLN A 189 -22.22 15.80 2.40
C GLN A 189 -21.62 15.49 1.01
N PRO A 190 -21.43 16.50 0.13
CA PRO A 190 -21.01 16.28 -1.27
C PRO A 190 -19.73 15.44 -1.41
N TYR A 191 -18.75 15.64 -0.53
CA TYR A 191 -17.51 14.89 -0.52
C TYR A 191 -17.75 13.40 -0.24
N LEU A 192 -18.53 13.10 0.79
CA LEU A 192 -18.84 11.72 1.17
C LEU A 192 -19.68 11.03 0.10
N ASN A 193 -20.69 11.72 -0.46
CA ASN A 193 -21.52 11.21 -1.54
C ASN A 193 -20.69 10.80 -2.76
N SER A 194 -19.74 11.64 -3.18
CA SER A 194 -18.87 11.33 -4.32
C SER A 194 -18.03 10.06 -4.11
N ILE A 195 -17.62 9.80 -2.87
CA ILE A 195 -16.84 8.62 -2.50
C ILE A 195 -17.74 7.40 -2.47
N VAL A 196 -18.90 7.48 -1.80
CA VAL A 196 -19.88 6.39 -1.74
C VAL A 196 -20.27 5.94 -3.15
N ALA A 197 -20.67 6.89 -4.02
CA ALA A 197 -21.02 6.60 -5.41
C ALA A 197 -19.87 5.95 -6.20
N ARG A 198 -18.62 6.38 -5.96
CA ARG A 198 -17.44 5.80 -6.60
C ARG A 198 -17.19 4.36 -6.14
N GLU A 199 -17.31 4.09 -4.84
CA GLU A 199 -17.06 2.76 -4.30
C GLU A 199 -18.19 1.78 -4.68
N ASP A 200 -19.44 2.23 -4.73
CA ASP A 200 -20.55 1.42 -5.27
C ASP A 200 -20.33 1.07 -6.75
N LYS A 201 -19.96 2.06 -7.58
CA LYS A 201 -19.63 1.81 -8.99
C LYS A 201 -18.52 0.76 -9.15
N ARG A 202 -17.48 0.83 -8.31
CA ARG A 202 -16.38 -0.16 -8.30
C ARG A 202 -16.86 -1.54 -7.86
N TYR A 203 -17.73 -1.61 -6.86
CA TYR A 203 -18.30 -2.87 -6.41
C TYR A 203 -19.08 -3.56 -7.53
N TYR A 204 -20.02 -2.86 -8.17
CA TYR A 204 -20.82 -3.43 -9.25
C TYR A 204 -19.97 -3.83 -10.47
N ALA A 205 -18.98 -3.01 -10.85
CA ALA A 205 -18.03 -3.38 -11.90
C ALA A 205 -17.22 -4.64 -11.55
N THR A 206 -16.85 -4.82 -10.27
CA THR A 206 -16.14 -6.02 -9.80
C THR A 206 -17.05 -7.24 -9.87
N MET A 207 -18.30 -7.11 -9.43
CA MET A 207 -19.30 -8.18 -9.50
C MET A 207 -19.61 -8.61 -10.94
N GLU A 208 -19.75 -7.65 -11.86
CA GLU A 208 -19.96 -7.91 -13.29
C GLU A 208 -18.75 -8.66 -13.89
N ASN A 209 -17.53 -8.20 -13.61
CA ASN A 209 -16.30 -8.88 -14.03
C ASN A 209 -16.19 -10.31 -13.47
N GLN A 210 -16.58 -10.53 -12.22
CA GLN A 210 -16.62 -11.85 -11.61
C GLN A 210 -17.68 -12.75 -12.28
N ALA A 211 -18.86 -12.22 -12.59
CA ALA A 211 -19.90 -12.94 -13.32
C ALA A 211 -19.46 -13.31 -14.74
N HIS A 212 -18.78 -12.41 -15.45
CA HIS A 212 -18.19 -12.72 -16.76
C HIS A 212 -17.11 -13.78 -16.68
N LYS A 213 -16.23 -13.72 -15.66
CA LYS A 213 -15.20 -14.73 -15.42
C LYS A 213 -15.82 -16.09 -15.12
N ALA A 214 -16.86 -16.15 -14.28
CA ALA A 214 -17.59 -17.37 -13.97
C ALA A 214 -18.25 -17.97 -15.22
N LYS A 215 -18.92 -17.14 -16.05
CA LYS A 215 -19.49 -17.59 -17.34
C LYS A 215 -18.44 -18.14 -18.30
N ARG A 216 -17.24 -17.52 -18.36
CA ARG A 216 -16.13 -18.02 -19.18
C ARG A 216 -15.64 -19.38 -18.71
N ILE A 217 -15.47 -19.56 -17.40
CA ILE A 217 -15.05 -20.84 -16.81
C ILE A 217 -16.12 -21.92 -17.06
N ALA A 218 -17.40 -21.61 -16.84
CA ALA A 218 -18.50 -22.55 -17.09
C ALA A 218 -18.57 -22.99 -18.56
N ARG A 219 -18.38 -22.06 -19.51
CA ARG A 219 -18.33 -22.41 -20.95
C ARG A 219 -17.12 -23.26 -21.31
N GLN A 220 -15.96 -23.03 -20.68
CA GLN A 220 -14.79 -23.86 -20.88
C GLN A 220 -15.03 -25.27 -20.34
N GLY A 221 -15.60 -25.39 -19.13
CA GLY A 221 -16.02 -26.67 -18.54
C GLY A 221 -16.99 -27.44 -19.44
N ALA A 222 -18.05 -26.80 -19.90
CA ALA A 222 -19.03 -27.41 -20.80
C ALA A 222 -18.39 -27.89 -22.13
N ARG A 223 -17.46 -27.12 -22.72
CA ARG A 223 -16.74 -27.54 -23.93
C ARG A 223 -15.85 -28.76 -23.68
N THR A 224 -15.17 -28.80 -22.55
CA THR A 224 -14.36 -29.97 -22.19
C THR A 224 -15.23 -31.20 -21.92
N GLU A 225 -16.38 -31.03 -21.27
CA GLU A 225 -17.35 -32.12 -21.04
C GLU A 225 -17.93 -32.63 -22.36
N SER A 226 -18.38 -31.75 -23.25
CA SER A 226 -18.87 -32.16 -24.58
C SER A 226 -17.80 -32.86 -25.40
N LYS A 227 -16.54 -32.43 -25.30
CA LYS A 227 -15.43 -33.12 -25.97
C LYS A 227 -15.21 -34.52 -25.40
N VAL A 228 -15.20 -34.67 -24.07
CA VAL A 228 -15.08 -35.98 -23.41
C VAL A 228 -16.24 -36.90 -23.78
N GLN A 229 -17.48 -36.37 -23.83
CA GLN A 229 -18.65 -37.15 -24.25
C GLN A 229 -18.57 -37.57 -25.72
N LEU A 230 -18.12 -36.68 -26.61
CA LEU A 230 -17.90 -37.02 -28.02
C LEU A 230 -16.81 -38.10 -28.16
N ASP A 231 -15.70 -37.94 -27.43
CA ASP A 231 -14.60 -38.91 -27.41
C ASP A 231 -15.08 -40.28 -26.84
N GLN A 232 -15.99 -40.29 -25.86
CA GLN A 232 -16.62 -41.51 -25.34
C GLN A 232 -17.60 -42.16 -26.32
N ALA A 233 -18.48 -41.37 -26.94
CA ALA A 233 -19.43 -41.87 -27.94
C ALA A 233 -18.72 -42.45 -29.18
N LEU A 234 -17.60 -41.84 -29.60
CA LEU A 234 -16.74 -42.38 -30.65
C LEU A 234 -16.04 -43.68 -30.26
N VAL A 235 -15.93 -44.01 -28.97
CA VAL A 235 -15.41 -45.33 -28.53
C VAL A 235 -16.52 -46.38 -28.50
N GLU A 236 -17.76 -45.97 -28.23
CA GLU A 236 -18.92 -46.88 -28.11
C GLU A 236 -19.56 -47.25 -29.47
N ASP A 237 -19.66 -46.31 -30.41
CA ASP A 237 -20.25 -46.55 -31.75
C ASP A 237 -19.32 -47.37 -32.67
N ASP A 238 -18.05 -47.44 -32.31
CA ASP A 238 -16.98 -48.12 -33.03
C ASP A 238 -16.77 -49.56 -32.51
N GLY A 239 -17.89 -50.21 -32.14
CA GLY A 239 -17.99 -51.64 -31.77
C GLY A 239 -17.60 -52.63 -32.88
N HIS A 240 -17.10 -52.13 -34.02
CA HIS A 240 -16.44 -52.91 -35.05
C HIS A 240 -15.23 -52.15 -35.65
N LEU A 241 -14.35 -51.62 -34.80
CA LEU A 241 -13.09 -51.08 -35.29
C LEU A 241 -12.12 -52.16 -35.74
N SER A 242 -11.99 -52.26 -37.06
CA SER A 242 -10.84 -52.84 -37.73
C SER A 242 -9.52 -52.39 -37.08
N GLY A 243 -8.57 -53.31 -36.98
CA GLY A 243 -7.28 -53.13 -36.28
C GLY A 243 -6.41 -51.90 -36.58
N PRO A 244 -6.61 -51.11 -37.67
CA PRO A 244 -5.91 -49.83 -37.85
C PRO A 244 -6.36 -48.69 -36.92
N VAL A 245 -7.64 -48.63 -36.52
CA VAL A 245 -8.17 -47.51 -35.72
C VAL A 245 -7.88 -47.69 -34.23
N GLU A 246 -7.96 -48.91 -33.72
CA GLU A 246 -7.49 -49.26 -32.37
C GLU A 246 -6.01 -48.91 -32.17
N ARG A 247 -5.16 -49.13 -33.18
CA ARG A 247 -3.76 -48.72 -33.12
C ARG A 247 -3.61 -47.20 -33.01
N ARG A 248 -4.37 -46.43 -33.80
CA ARG A 248 -4.33 -44.96 -33.73
C ARG A 248 -4.83 -44.42 -32.39
N LEU A 249 -5.87 -45.00 -31.80
CA LEU A 249 -6.37 -44.62 -30.48
C LEU A 249 -5.38 -44.99 -29.36
N ARG A 250 -4.75 -46.17 -29.43
CA ARG A 250 -3.66 -46.56 -28.51
C ARG A 250 -2.43 -45.67 -28.66
N ASP A 251 -2.06 -45.32 -29.89
CA ASP A 251 -0.92 -44.43 -30.14
C ASP A 251 -1.21 -43.01 -29.64
N ALA A 252 -2.42 -42.47 -29.87
CA ALA A 252 -2.82 -41.14 -29.40
C ALA A 252 -2.94 -41.07 -27.86
N SER A 253 -3.51 -42.10 -27.22
CA SER A 253 -3.57 -42.19 -25.75
C SER A 253 -2.19 -42.39 -25.14
N ALA A 254 -1.33 -43.23 -25.74
CA ALA A 254 0.05 -43.39 -25.31
C ALA A 254 0.86 -42.10 -25.50
N GLU A 255 0.59 -41.33 -26.56
CA GLU A 255 1.23 -40.03 -26.80
C GLU A 255 0.76 -38.98 -25.78
N GLN A 256 -0.53 -38.93 -25.44
CA GLN A 256 -1.05 -38.08 -24.36
C GLN A 256 -0.49 -38.45 -22.99
N ILE A 257 -0.37 -39.74 -22.68
CA ILE A 257 0.24 -40.21 -21.43
C ILE A 257 1.72 -39.84 -21.40
N LYS A 258 2.45 -40.04 -22.51
CA LYS A 258 3.86 -39.63 -22.62
C LYS A 258 4.03 -38.12 -22.52
N SER A 259 3.14 -37.31 -23.10
CA SER A 259 3.22 -35.85 -23.00
C SER A 259 2.90 -35.38 -21.58
N ALA A 260 1.87 -35.94 -20.94
CA ALA A 260 1.52 -35.65 -19.55
C ALA A 260 2.64 -36.04 -18.58
N GLN A 261 3.28 -37.19 -18.79
CA GLN A 261 4.45 -37.62 -18.01
C GLN A 261 5.65 -36.68 -18.23
N LYS A 262 5.92 -36.26 -19.47
CA LYS A 262 6.99 -35.29 -19.76
C LYS A 262 6.72 -33.92 -19.13
N ASP A 263 5.48 -33.45 -19.17
CA ASP A 263 5.10 -32.16 -18.57
C ASP A 263 5.12 -32.22 -17.04
N SER A 264 4.68 -33.33 -16.45
CA SER A 264 4.79 -33.59 -15.01
C SER A 264 6.26 -33.64 -14.58
N ALA A 265 7.13 -34.36 -15.30
CA ALA A 265 8.55 -34.42 -15.02
C ALA A 265 9.23 -33.03 -15.14
N ARG A 266 8.91 -32.26 -16.19
CA ARG A 266 9.39 -30.87 -16.35
C ARG A 266 8.93 -29.96 -15.22
N TRP A 267 7.71 -30.14 -14.74
CA TRP A 267 7.17 -29.36 -13.63
C TRP A 267 7.88 -29.71 -12.31
N GLU A 268 8.12 -30.99 -12.06
CA GLU A 268 8.89 -31.44 -10.89
C GLU A 268 10.34 -30.95 -10.93
N GLU A 269 10.99 -30.99 -12.09
CA GLU A 269 12.35 -30.49 -12.28
C GLU A 269 12.43 -28.98 -12.00
N ARG A 270 11.54 -28.18 -12.61
CA ARG A 270 11.44 -26.74 -12.31
C ARG A 270 11.16 -26.46 -10.84
N ARG A 271 10.31 -27.26 -10.20
CA ARG A 271 9.99 -27.12 -8.78
C ARG A 271 11.21 -27.41 -7.89
N LYS A 272 12.02 -28.42 -8.25
CA LYS A 272 13.29 -28.71 -7.56
C LYS A 272 14.29 -27.57 -7.74
N GLU A 273 14.48 -27.07 -8.96
CA GLU A 273 15.36 -25.92 -9.24
C GLU A 273 14.92 -24.66 -8.48
N GLU A 274 13.63 -24.34 -8.46
CA GLU A 274 13.12 -23.20 -7.70
C GLU A 274 13.30 -23.37 -6.18
N ALA A 275 13.13 -24.59 -5.66
CA ALA A 275 13.37 -24.88 -4.26
C ALA A 275 14.86 -24.75 -3.87
N GLU A 276 15.76 -25.19 -4.74
CA GLU A 276 17.21 -25.04 -4.54
C GLU A 276 17.65 -23.58 -4.61
N LEU A 277 17.15 -22.81 -5.58
CA LEU A 277 17.36 -21.37 -5.66
C LEU A 277 16.85 -20.66 -4.40
N GLY A 278 15.66 -21.04 -3.91
CA GLY A 278 15.10 -20.51 -2.67
C GLY A 278 15.97 -20.80 -1.44
N ARG A 279 16.48 -22.03 -1.30
CA ARG A 279 17.37 -22.42 -0.20
C ARG A 279 18.72 -21.68 -0.27
N SER A 280 19.33 -21.59 -1.46
CA SER A 280 20.58 -20.85 -1.66
C SER A 280 20.42 -19.37 -1.34
N LEU A 281 19.37 -18.74 -1.87
CA LEU A 281 19.02 -17.35 -1.61
C LEU A 281 18.83 -17.11 -0.11
N GLN A 282 18.06 -17.96 0.59
CA GLN A 282 17.85 -17.82 2.03
C GLN A 282 19.15 -17.95 2.83
N LYS A 283 20.02 -18.90 2.46
CA LYS A 283 21.34 -19.07 3.09
C LYS A 283 22.21 -17.82 2.90
N LYS A 284 22.22 -17.23 1.70
CA LYS A 284 22.98 -16.00 1.40
C LYS A 284 22.38 -14.77 2.08
N MET A 285 21.05 -14.65 2.13
CA MET A 285 20.39 -13.54 2.83
C MET A 285 20.73 -13.51 4.34
N ARG A 286 20.97 -14.66 4.96
CA ARG A 286 21.41 -14.74 6.37
C ARG A 286 22.80 -14.14 6.60
N LEU A 287 23.67 -14.11 5.59
CA LEU A 287 25.01 -13.52 5.67
C LEU A 287 24.99 -11.98 5.64
N GLY A 288 23.84 -11.38 5.33
CA GLY A 288 23.67 -9.93 5.28
C GLY A 288 24.10 -9.27 3.97
N LYS A 289 23.53 -8.08 3.70
CA LYS A 289 23.62 -7.38 2.40
C LYS A 289 25.04 -7.02 1.93
N LYS A 290 25.97 -6.82 2.87
CA LYS A 290 27.35 -6.41 2.55
C LYS A 290 28.23 -7.58 2.09
N VAL A 291 27.88 -8.80 2.49
CA VAL A 291 28.70 -10.01 2.27
C VAL A 291 28.08 -10.93 1.22
N ALA A 292 26.75 -10.96 1.14
CA ALA A 292 26.04 -11.83 0.20
C ALA A 292 26.18 -11.34 -1.25
N VAL A 293 26.86 -12.15 -2.07
CA VAL A 293 26.88 -12.03 -3.53
C VAL A 293 25.92 -13.08 -4.12
N LEU A 294 24.87 -12.60 -4.78
CA LEU A 294 23.86 -13.44 -5.42
C LEU A 294 24.20 -13.70 -6.87
N THR A 295 23.84 -14.88 -7.38
CA THR A 295 23.88 -15.13 -8.82
C THR A 295 22.74 -14.40 -9.52
N ARG A 296 22.84 -14.20 -10.84
CA ARG A 296 21.79 -13.57 -11.63
C ARG A 296 20.44 -14.30 -11.53
N ALA A 297 20.45 -15.63 -11.40
CA ALA A 297 19.25 -16.44 -11.22
C ALA A 297 18.60 -16.21 -9.84
N GLU A 298 19.40 -16.17 -8.78
CA GLU A 298 18.93 -15.88 -7.41
C GLU A 298 18.35 -14.46 -7.29
N ALA A 299 18.99 -13.47 -7.93
CA ALA A 299 18.49 -12.09 -7.95
C ALA A 299 17.12 -11.98 -8.64
N ARG A 300 16.94 -12.64 -9.79
CA ARG A 300 15.63 -12.69 -10.48
C ARG A 300 14.57 -13.42 -9.65
N HIS A 301 14.94 -14.51 -8.98
CA HIS A 301 14.02 -15.23 -8.09
C HIS A 301 13.59 -14.35 -6.90
N TYR A 302 14.51 -13.57 -6.33
CA TYR A 302 14.20 -12.58 -5.30
C TYR A 302 13.20 -11.53 -5.81
N GLU A 303 13.42 -10.97 -7.00
CA GLU A 303 12.54 -9.95 -7.58
C GLU A 303 11.12 -10.48 -7.83
N ARG A 304 11.01 -11.70 -8.37
CA ARG A 304 9.73 -12.36 -8.60
C ARG A 304 8.96 -12.63 -7.32
N THR A 305 9.64 -13.08 -6.27
CA THR A 305 8.99 -13.48 -5.00
C THR A 305 8.73 -12.32 -4.04
N LYS A 306 9.55 -11.27 -4.07
CA LYS A 306 9.42 -10.10 -3.18
C LYS A 306 8.82 -8.86 -3.85
N GLY A 307 8.63 -8.89 -5.18
CA GLY A 307 8.03 -7.80 -5.95
C GLY A 307 8.84 -6.51 -5.94
N LYS A 308 10.14 -6.58 -5.62
CA LYS A 308 11.04 -5.43 -5.50
C LYS A 308 12.43 -5.80 -6.04
N ARG A 309 13.13 -4.80 -6.58
CA ARG A 309 14.49 -4.96 -7.13
C ARG A 309 15.45 -5.56 -6.10
N CYS A 310 16.32 -6.46 -6.53
CA CYS A 310 17.22 -7.16 -5.63
C CYS A 310 18.25 -6.21 -4.98
N PRO A 311 18.32 -6.10 -3.64
CA PRO A 311 19.20 -5.15 -2.97
C PRO A 311 20.61 -5.69 -2.69
N TYR A 312 20.97 -6.86 -3.23
CA TYR A 312 22.26 -7.53 -3.00
C TYR A 312 23.18 -7.36 -4.20
N LYS A 313 24.50 -7.47 -3.99
CA LYS A 313 25.47 -7.49 -5.10
C LYS A 313 25.24 -8.74 -5.96
N ILE A 314 25.26 -8.56 -7.28
CA ILE A 314 25.05 -9.65 -8.24
C ILE A 314 26.42 -10.04 -8.81
N SER A 315 26.79 -11.33 -8.77
CA SER A 315 27.96 -11.83 -9.49
C SER A 315 27.67 -11.76 -10.99
N GLY A 316 28.56 -11.08 -11.73
CA GLY A 316 28.53 -11.02 -13.20
C GLY A 316 28.61 -12.39 -13.83
#